data_AF-A0A7C5VAN2-F1
#
_entry.id   AF-A0A7C5VAN2-F1
#
_cell.length_a   1.000
_cell.length_b   1.000
_cell.length_c   1.000
_cell.angle_alpha   90.00
_cell.angle_beta   90.00
_cell.angle_gamma   90.00
#
_symmetry.space_group_name_H-M   'P 1'
#
loop_
_entity.id
_entity.type
_entity.pdbx_description
1 polymer ?
#
loop_
_entity_poly.entity_id
_entity_poly.type
_entity_poly.pdbx_seq_one_letter_code
_entity_poly.pdbx_strand_id
1 'polypeptide(L)'
;MTALVIASIRFDGSWAWFRIGYAYPTRHYQSLAMGPTSNLPALLARPPYAWKLHDPVTTVSLPMLGSTTITIKAVLIGVYAVLLVACAIAAAAHDRRHDPRLPIALLTPWVLMFAILPQMHERYLVWAAAIGGIGLAVSPGAGLLHLALMAISATMHAHQILSRDRNFAPELLGLAEWTHPGIGFAVVLLAMVYLFLAMAPSPKRSG
;
A
#
# COMPACT_ATOMS: atom_id res chain seq x y z
N MET A 1 11.72 -13.15 2.32
CA MET A 1 12.66 -12.21 2.98
C MET A 1 13.61 -12.92 3.92
N THR A 2 13.14 -13.76 4.85
CA THR A 2 14.01 -14.52 5.78
C THR A 2 15.08 -15.37 5.07
N ALA A 3 14.71 -16.09 4.00
CA ALA A 3 15.67 -16.87 3.22
C ALA A 3 16.75 -16.01 2.53
N LEU A 4 16.38 -14.81 2.04
CA LEU A 4 17.30 -13.85 1.44
C LEU A 4 18.29 -13.32 2.49
N VAL A 5 17.80 -12.97 3.68
CA VAL A 5 18.62 -12.52 4.82
C VAL A 5 19.60 -13.61 5.25
N ILE A 6 19.10 -14.83 5.46
CA ILE A 6 19.92 -15.99 5.86
C ILE A 6 20.99 -16.29 4.81
N ALA A 7 20.62 -16.29 3.52
CA ALA A 7 21.57 -16.50 2.43
C ALA A 7 22.64 -15.39 2.37
N SER A 8 22.24 -14.12 2.50
CA SER A 8 23.21 -13.01 2.48
C SER A 8 24.19 -13.05 3.65
N ILE A 9 23.77 -13.50 4.83
CA ILE A 9 24.67 -13.66 5.98
C ILE A 9 25.57 -14.88 5.79
N ARG A 10 25.04 -15.99 5.25
CA ARG A 10 25.77 -17.26 5.17
C ARG A 10 26.81 -17.32 4.05
N PHE A 11 26.62 -16.53 2.99
CA PHE A 11 27.44 -16.55 1.77
C PHE A 11 28.15 -15.21 1.49
N ASP A 12 28.34 -14.36 2.50
CA ASP A 12 28.93 -13.02 2.35
C ASP A 12 28.26 -12.19 1.23
N GLY A 13 26.94 -12.34 1.13
CA GLY A 13 26.14 -11.70 0.09
C GLY A 13 26.10 -10.19 0.27
N SER A 14 26.24 -9.47 -0.85
CA SER A 14 26.18 -8.02 -0.84
C SER A 14 24.82 -7.49 -0.37
N TRP A 15 24.84 -6.57 0.60
CA TRP A 15 23.67 -5.83 1.06
C TRP A 15 23.30 -4.66 0.14
N ALA A 16 23.90 -4.59 -1.05
CA ALA A 16 23.62 -3.54 -2.03
C ALA A 16 22.13 -3.47 -2.40
N TRP A 17 21.45 -4.61 -2.52
CA TRP A 17 20.00 -4.63 -2.80
C TRP A 17 19.18 -3.90 -1.73
N PHE A 18 19.52 -4.06 -0.44
CA PHE A 18 18.85 -3.37 0.66
C PHE A 18 19.23 -1.90 0.70
N ARG A 19 20.53 -1.60 0.55
CA ARG A 19 21.03 -0.22 0.59
C ARG A 19 20.48 0.62 -0.55
N ILE A 20 20.51 0.10 -1.77
CA ILE A 20 20.10 0.80 -3.00
C ILE A 20 18.58 0.73 -3.18
N GLY A 21 17.98 -0.44 -2.96
CA GLY A 21 16.55 -0.66 -3.22
C GLY A 21 15.63 -0.13 -2.12
N TYR A 22 16.08 -0.11 -0.86
CA TYR A 22 15.25 0.27 0.29
C TYR A 22 15.79 1.49 1.03
N ALA A 23 17.01 1.42 1.55
CA ALA A 23 17.54 2.48 2.43
C ALA A 23 17.75 3.81 1.71
N TYR A 24 18.26 3.78 0.47
CA TYR A 24 18.52 4.98 -0.32
C TYR A 24 17.23 5.75 -0.66
N PRO A 25 16.18 5.15 -1.27
CA PRO A 25 14.93 5.85 -1.54
C PRO A 25 14.30 6.43 -0.27
N THR A 26 14.32 5.69 0.84
CA THR A 26 13.78 6.15 2.12
C THR A 26 14.49 7.41 2.65
N ARG A 27 15.79 7.57 2.38
CA ARG A 27 16.61 8.74 2.76
C ARG A 27 16.59 9.85 1.71
N HIS A 28 16.42 9.51 0.45
CA HIS A 28 16.46 10.48 -0.63
C HIS A 28 15.10 11.21 -0.78
N TYR A 29 13.99 10.49 -0.70
CA TYR A 29 12.66 11.04 -0.97
C TYR A 29 11.94 11.46 0.31
N GLN A 30 12.17 12.67 0.80
CA GLN A 30 11.63 13.15 2.09
C GLN A 30 10.21 13.76 2.00
N SER A 31 9.27 13.07 1.33
CA SER A 31 7.87 13.49 1.20
C SER A 31 6.90 12.37 1.59
N LEU A 32 5.67 12.71 2.01
CA LEU A 32 4.64 11.71 2.34
C LEU A 32 4.19 10.90 1.12
N ALA A 33 4.17 11.52 -0.05
CA ALA A 33 3.84 10.88 -1.32
C ALA A 33 4.77 11.35 -2.43
N MET A 34 4.92 10.54 -3.48
CA MET A 34 5.76 10.81 -4.64
C MET A 34 4.93 10.92 -5.90
N GLY A 35 5.23 11.90 -6.76
CA GLY A 35 4.50 12.10 -8.01
C GLY A 35 2.99 12.35 -7.80
N PRO A 36 2.13 11.98 -8.76
CA PRO A 36 0.67 12.11 -8.68
C PRO A 36 0.03 10.97 -7.88
N THR A 37 0.78 10.37 -6.95
CA THR A 37 0.26 9.31 -6.09
C THR A 37 -0.86 9.86 -5.23
N SER A 38 -2.00 9.16 -5.24
CA SER A 38 -3.15 9.46 -4.40
C SER A 38 -3.44 8.27 -3.49
N ASN A 39 -2.99 8.38 -2.24
CA ASN A 39 -3.17 7.41 -1.15
C ASN A 39 -3.33 8.17 0.19
N LEU A 40 -3.43 7.46 1.32
CA LEU A 40 -3.60 8.11 2.62
C LEU A 40 -2.50 9.13 2.95
N PRO A 41 -1.19 8.82 2.85
CA PRO A 41 -0.13 9.82 3.02
C PRO A 41 -0.30 11.06 2.12
N ALA A 42 -0.68 10.88 0.85
CA ALA A 42 -0.90 11.99 -0.08
C ALA A 42 -2.08 12.87 0.35
N LEU A 43 -3.14 12.28 0.90
CA LEU A 43 -4.29 13.01 1.45
C LEU A 43 -3.89 13.79 2.71
N LEU A 44 -3.11 13.17 3.61
CA LEU A 44 -2.62 13.81 4.84
C LEU A 44 -1.65 14.97 4.56
N ALA A 45 -0.91 14.91 3.44
CA ALA A 45 -0.01 15.98 3.00
C ALA A 45 -0.76 17.22 2.50
N ARG A 46 -2.07 17.13 2.25
CA ARG A 46 -2.89 18.22 1.70
C ARG A 46 -3.69 18.94 2.79
N PRO A 47 -4.15 20.17 2.54
CA PRO A 47 -5.09 20.85 3.43
C PRO A 47 -6.36 20.00 3.64
N PRO A 48 -6.95 19.98 4.86
CA PRO A 48 -6.60 20.83 6.02
C PRO A 48 -5.44 20.31 6.87
N TYR A 49 -4.98 19.07 6.65
CA TYR A 49 -4.01 18.41 7.53
C TYR A 49 -2.58 18.92 7.33
N ALA A 50 -2.15 19.07 6.08
CA ALA A 50 -0.85 19.62 5.67
C ALA A 50 0.37 18.99 6.37
N TRP A 51 0.31 17.70 6.71
CA TRP A 51 1.39 17.00 7.40
C TRP A 51 2.62 16.87 6.50
N LYS A 52 3.80 16.93 7.11
CA LYS A 52 5.08 16.60 6.50
C LYS A 52 5.61 15.30 7.09
N LEU A 53 6.50 14.64 6.34
CA LEU A 53 6.97 13.29 6.65
C LEU A 53 7.54 13.13 8.08
N HIS A 54 8.20 14.16 8.60
CA HIS A 54 8.83 14.15 9.93
C HIS A 54 8.04 14.92 10.99
N ASP A 55 6.81 15.34 10.68
CA ASP A 55 6.03 16.08 11.66
C ASP A 55 5.75 15.19 12.88
N PRO A 56 5.95 15.73 14.09
CA PRO A 56 5.76 15.00 15.33
C PRO A 56 4.26 14.72 15.55
N VAL A 57 3.93 13.47 15.84
CA VAL A 57 2.57 13.06 16.26
C VAL A 57 2.48 13.09 17.78
N THR A 58 3.47 12.51 18.46
CA THR A 58 3.55 12.45 19.91
C THR A 58 4.99 12.24 20.35
N THR A 59 5.29 12.55 21.61
CA THR A 59 6.59 12.27 22.23
C THR A 59 6.38 11.30 23.38
N VAL A 60 7.08 10.17 23.34
CA VAL A 60 7.03 9.17 24.40
C VAL A 60 8.30 9.27 25.21
N SER A 61 8.16 9.49 26.52
CA SER A 61 9.26 9.51 27.47
C SER A 61 9.27 8.20 28.24
N LEU A 62 10.30 7.39 28.03
CA LEU A 62 10.50 6.16 28.77
C LEU A 62 11.57 6.38 29.84
N PRO A 63 11.33 6.02 31.11
CA PRO A 63 12.25 6.30 32.22
C PRO A 63 13.70 5.81 32.01
N MET A 64 13.90 4.76 31.20
CA MET A 64 15.23 4.18 30.91
C MET A 64 15.81 4.53 29.54
N LEU A 65 15.00 5.07 28.61
CA LEU A 65 15.38 5.25 27.20
C LEU A 65 15.33 6.71 26.74
N GLY A 66 14.97 7.64 27.63
CA GLY A 66 14.82 9.06 27.31
C GLY A 66 13.51 9.37 26.59
N SER A 67 13.42 10.60 26.06
CA SER A 67 12.30 11.06 25.24
C SER A 67 12.57 10.78 23.77
N THR A 68 11.64 10.09 23.11
CA THR A 68 11.67 9.84 21.67
C THR A 68 10.42 10.42 21.02
N THR A 69 10.61 11.25 20.00
CA THR A 69 9.52 11.81 19.21
C THR A 69 9.10 10.84 18.11
N ILE A 70 7.82 10.49 18.11
CA ILE A 70 7.19 9.64 17.11
C ILE A 70 6.67 10.52 15.98
N THR A 71 7.20 10.33 14.77
CA THR A 71 6.79 11.07 13.57
C THR A 71 5.60 10.39 12.88
N ILE A 72 4.90 11.13 12.01
CA ILE A 72 3.81 10.56 11.19
C ILE A 72 4.28 9.39 10.34
N LYS A 73 5.50 9.45 9.82
CA LYS A 73 6.13 8.33 9.12
C LYS A 73 6.17 7.07 9.99
N ALA A 74 6.63 7.20 11.23
CA ALA A 74 6.69 6.07 12.16
C ALA A 74 5.30 5.52 12.47
N VAL A 75 4.31 6.40 12.65
CA VAL A 75 2.91 5.98 12.87
C VAL A 75 2.37 5.20 11.68
N LEU A 76 2.50 5.71 10.46
CA LEU A 76 1.98 5.04 9.25
C LEU A 76 2.68 3.69 9.01
N ILE A 77 4.00 3.60 9.23
CA ILE A 77 4.73 2.34 9.17
C ILE A 77 4.24 1.36 10.25
N GLY A 78 4.02 1.85 11.48
CA GLY A 78 3.49 1.04 12.58
C GLY A 78 2.10 0.49 12.30
N VAL A 79 1.19 1.33 11.78
CA VAL A 79 -0.16 0.92 11.35
C VAL A 79 -0.06 -0.17 10.28
N TYR A 80 0.76 0.03 9.25
CA TYR A 80 0.95 -0.98 8.22
C TYR A 80 1.52 -2.29 8.79
N ALA A 81 2.48 -2.24 9.72
CA ALA A 81 3.06 -3.42 10.35
C ALA A 81 2.01 -4.23 11.13
N VAL A 82 1.13 -3.56 11.89
CA VAL A 82 0.02 -4.22 12.61
C VAL A 82 -0.93 -4.90 11.62
N LEU A 83 -1.31 -4.19 10.55
CA LEU A 83 -2.21 -4.73 9.53
C LEU A 83 -1.59 -5.88 8.74
N LEU A 84 -0.27 -5.84 8.50
CA LEU A 84 0.46 -6.92 7.85
C LEU A 84 0.43 -8.19 8.72
N VAL A 85 0.61 -8.06 10.03
CA VAL A 85 0.46 -9.18 10.97
C VAL A 85 -0.97 -9.72 10.95
N ALA A 86 -1.98 -8.85 10.95
CA ALA A 86 -3.38 -9.27 10.84
C ALA A 86 -3.65 -10.04 9.53
N CYS A 87 -3.10 -9.57 8.40
CA CYS A 87 -3.20 -10.26 7.11
C CYS A 87 -2.51 -11.64 7.14
N ALA A 88 -1.35 -11.76 7.79
CA ALA A 88 -0.65 -13.04 7.93
C ALA A 88 -1.47 -14.05 8.75
N ILE A 89 -2.08 -13.59 9.87
CA ILE A 89 -2.98 -14.41 10.69
C ILE A 89 -4.19 -14.86 9.86
N ALA A 90 -4.80 -13.94 9.10
CA ALA A 90 -5.94 -14.23 8.25
C ALA A 90 -5.59 -15.24 7.14
N ALA A 91 -4.46 -15.06 6.45
CA ALA A 91 -3.98 -16.01 5.44
C ALA A 91 -3.76 -17.40 6.05
N ALA A 92 -3.12 -17.50 7.22
CA ALA A 92 -2.92 -18.77 7.91
C ALA A 92 -4.26 -19.44 8.32
N ALA A 93 -5.25 -18.65 8.72
CA ALA A 93 -6.58 -19.15 9.04
C ALA A 93 -7.32 -19.68 7.79
N HIS A 94 -7.21 -18.98 6.66
CA HIS A 94 -7.80 -19.40 5.38
C HIS A 94 -7.13 -20.65 4.82
N ASP A 95 -5.81 -20.73 4.91
CA ASP A 95 -5.01 -21.88 4.49
C ASP A 95 -5.40 -23.15 5.27
N ARG A 96 -5.48 -23.07 6.60
CA ARG A 96 -5.93 -24.18 7.45
C ARG A 96 -7.34 -24.68 7.13
N ARG A 97 -8.19 -23.81 6.58
CA ARG A 97 -9.59 -24.11 6.24
C ARG A 97 -9.77 -24.47 4.76
N HIS A 98 -8.71 -24.46 3.96
CA HIS A 98 -8.76 -24.59 2.50
C HIS A 98 -9.77 -23.62 1.87
N ASP A 99 -9.80 -22.38 2.36
CA ASP A 99 -10.74 -21.35 1.93
C ASP A 99 -10.30 -20.75 0.57
N PRO A 100 -11.19 -20.69 -0.46
CA PRO A 100 -10.89 -20.05 -1.74
C PRO A 100 -10.52 -18.56 -1.61
N ARG A 101 -10.76 -17.91 -0.47
CA ARG A 101 -10.38 -16.52 -0.19
C ARG A 101 -8.92 -16.33 0.18
N LEU A 102 -8.14 -17.39 0.36
CA LEU A 102 -6.70 -17.30 0.65
C LEU A 102 -5.95 -16.31 -0.28
N PRO A 103 -6.16 -16.30 -1.61
CA PRO A 103 -5.48 -15.35 -2.50
C PRO A 103 -5.82 -13.89 -2.21
N ILE A 104 -7.05 -13.59 -1.77
CA ILE A 104 -7.44 -12.24 -1.35
C ILE A 104 -6.61 -11.84 -0.13
N ALA A 105 -6.49 -12.72 0.87
CA ALA A 105 -5.68 -12.45 2.06
C ALA A 105 -4.19 -12.25 1.75
N LEU A 106 -3.64 -12.95 0.74
CA LEU A 106 -2.27 -12.76 0.28
C LEU A 106 -2.06 -11.48 -0.54
N LEU A 107 -3.10 -11.02 -1.24
CA LEU A 107 -3.08 -9.78 -2.01
C LEU A 107 -3.23 -8.54 -1.12
N THR A 108 -4.07 -8.61 -0.09
CA THR A 108 -4.42 -7.48 0.79
C THR A 108 -3.20 -6.70 1.32
N PRO A 109 -2.09 -7.33 1.76
CA PRO A 109 -0.87 -6.61 2.15
C PRO A 109 -0.35 -5.64 1.09
N TRP A 110 -0.41 -6.01 -0.20
CA TRP A 110 0.07 -5.16 -1.29
C TRP A 110 -0.81 -3.92 -1.48
N VAL A 111 -2.12 -4.09 -1.36
CA VAL A 111 -3.09 -2.98 -1.43
C VAL A 111 -2.89 -2.05 -0.23
N LEU A 112 -2.75 -2.60 0.98
CA LEU A 112 -2.50 -1.85 2.21
C LEU A 112 -1.17 -1.10 2.19
N MET A 113 -0.12 -1.74 1.64
CA MET A 113 1.20 -1.13 1.50
C MET A 113 1.10 0.15 0.68
N PHE A 114 0.41 0.10 -0.48
CA PHE A 114 0.20 1.29 -1.29
C PHE A 114 -0.69 2.32 -0.59
N ALA A 115 -1.77 1.88 0.06
CA ALA A 115 -2.75 2.78 0.65
C ALA A 115 -2.21 3.56 1.86
N ILE A 116 -1.37 2.93 2.70
CA ILE A 116 -1.02 3.43 4.04
C ILE A 116 0.44 3.89 4.13
N LEU A 117 1.37 3.20 3.47
CA LEU A 117 2.79 3.43 3.68
C LEU A 117 3.21 4.79 3.07
N PRO A 118 4.02 5.61 3.77
CA PRO A 118 4.50 6.86 3.21
C PRO A 118 5.55 6.61 2.13
N GLN A 119 5.87 7.67 1.36
CA GLN A 119 6.91 7.66 0.33
C GLN A 119 6.62 6.68 -0.83
N MET A 120 5.34 6.34 -1.04
CA MET A 120 4.90 5.47 -2.14
C MET A 120 4.74 6.27 -3.45
N HIS A 121 5.00 5.56 -4.54
CA HIS A 121 4.85 5.99 -5.94
C HIS A 121 3.73 5.18 -6.61
N GLU A 122 3.04 5.73 -7.61
CA GLU A 122 1.86 5.12 -8.23
C GLU A 122 2.12 3.74 -8.83
N ARG A 123 3.36 3.49 -9.31
CA ARG A 123 3.82 2.19 -9.83
C ARG A 123 3.69 1.03 -8.84
N TYR A 124 3.65 1.29 -7.53
CA TYR A 124 3.49 0.20 -6.57
C TYR A 124 2.08 -0.40 -6.56
N LEU A 125 1.06 0.40 -6.92
CA LEU A 125 -0.31 -0.12 -7.04
C LEU A 125 -0.46 -1.07 -8.24
N VAL A 126 0.37 -0.92 -9.29
CA VAL A 126 0.35 -1.81 -10.47
C VAL A 126 0.61 -3.25 -10.06
N TRP A 127 1.49 -3.50 -9.11
CA TRP A 127 1.77 -4.85 -8.64
C TRP A 127 0.56 -5.47 -7.95
N ALA A 128 -0.13 -4.71 -7.09
CA ALA A 128 -1.38 -5.16 -6.49
C ALA A 128 -2.46 -5.39 -7.57
N ALA A 129 -2.54 -4.51 -8.57
CA ALA A 129 -3.49 -4.67 -9.66
C ALA A 129 -3.20 -5.94 -10.49
N ALA A 130 -1.94 -6.18 -10.88
CA ALA A 130 -1.51 -7.34 -11.65
C ALA A 130 -1.77 -8.67 -10.92
N ILE A 131 -1.42 -8.75 -9.63
CA ILE A 131 -1.67 -9.94 -8.81
C ILE A 131 -3.17 -10.08 -8.49
N GLY A 132 -3.90 -8.95 -8.44
CA GLY A 132 -5.30 -8.90 -8.08
C GLY A 132 -6.24 -9.66 -9.00
N GLY A 133 -5.82 -9.96 -10.23
CA GLY A 133 -6.59 -10.79 -11.17
C GLY A 133 -6.93 -12.17 -10.62
N ILE A 134 -6.15 -12.70 -9.67
CA ILE A 134 -6.44 -13.96 -8.99
C ILE A 134 -7.81 -13.91 -8.26
N GLY A 135 -8.27 -12.73 -7.87
CA GLY A 135 -9.59 -12.54 -7.25
C GLY A 135 -10.76 -12.98 -8.13
N LEU A 136 -10.60 -12.98 -9.47
CA LEU A 136 -11.63 -13.45 -10.41
C LEU A 136 -11.99 -14.93 -10.20
N ALA A 137 -11.01 -15.74 -9.75
CA ALA A 137 -11.24 -17.16 -9.44
C ALA A 137 -12.01 -17.37 -8.13
N VAL A 138 -12.10 -16.34 -7.27
CA VAL A 138 -12.74 -16.42 -5.95
C VAL A 138 -14.21 -16.06 -6.04
N SER A 139 -14.56 -14.94 -6.69
CA SER A 139 -15.94 -14.50 -6.87
C SER A 139 -16.06 -13.35 -7.88
N PRO A 140 -17.26 -13.12 -8.46
CA PRO A 140 -17.52 -11.93 -9.27
C PRO A 140 -17.26 -10.61 -8.52
N GLY A 141 -17.59 -10.56 -7.22
CA GLY A 141 -17.33 -9.39 -6.37
C GLY A 141 -15.84 -9.06 -6.27
N ALA A 142 -14.99 -10.07 -6.03
CA ALA A 142 -13.53 -9.89 -6.03
C ALA A 142 -12.99 -9.50 -7.42
N GLY A 143 -13.63 -9.96 -8.49
CA GLY A 143 -13.38 -9.48 -9.85
C GLY A 143 -13.64 -7.98 -10.03
N LEU A 144 -14.77 -7.48 -9.52
CA LEU A 144 -15.08 -6.05 -9.55
C LEU A 144 -14.07 -5.21 -8.76
N LEU A 145 -13.60 -5.71 -7.61
CA LEU A 145 -12.53 -5.04 -6.84
C LEU A 145 -11.21 -4.97 -7.62
N HIS A 146 -10.87 -6.03 -8.36
CA HIS A 146 -9.70 -6.03 -9.24
C HIS A 146 -9.85 -5.00 -10.38
N LEU A 147 -11.02 -4.92 -11.01
CA LEU A 147 -11.28 -3.90 -12.04
C LEU A 147 -11.15 -2.48 -11.47
N ALA A 148 -11.64 -2.25 -10.25
CA ALA A 148 -11.46 -0.98 -9.56
C ALA A 148 -9.97 -0.67 -9.29
N LEU A 149 -9.19 -1.65 -8.80
CA LEU A 149 -7.74 -1.49 -8.63
C LEU A 149 -7.03 -1.14 -9.94
N MET A 150 -7.37 -1.84 -11.02
CA MET A 150 -6.81 -1.61 -12.35
C MET A 150 -7.15 -0.21 -12.86
N ALA A 151 -8.41 0.21 -12.77
CA ALA A 151 -8.84 1.54 -13.18
C ALA A 151 -8.11 2.64 -12.40
N ILE A 152 -8.02 2.50 -11.07
CA ILE A 152 -7.32 3.46 -10.21
C ILE A 152 -5.82 3.53 -10.58
N SER A 153 -5.19 2.36 -10.74
CA SER A 153 -3.77 2.28 -11.11
C SER A 153 -3.50 2.92 -12.48
N ALA A 154 -4.37 2.64 -13.47
CA ALA A 154 -4.29 3.20 -14.81
C ALA A 154 -4.45 4.72 -14.79
N THR A 155 -5.42 5.26 -14.04
CA THR A 155 -5.64 6.71 -13.93
C THR A 155 -4.43 7.43 -13.35
N MET A 156 -3.82 6.90 -12.28
CA MET A 156 -2.61 7.52 -11.71
C MET A 156 -1.40 7.44 -12.66
N HIS A 157 -1.26 6.36 -13.43
CA HIS A 157 -0.22 6.26 -14.47
C HIS A 157 -0.48 7.22 -15.63
N ALA A 158 -1.72 7.32 -16.09
CA ALA A 158 -2.11 8.27 -17.12
C ALA A 158 -1.77 9.70 -16.68
N HIS A 159 -2.09 10.07 -15.43
CA HIS A 159 -1.69 11.35 -14.86
C HIS A 159 -0.17 11.55 -14.95
N GLN A 160 0.63 10.58 -14.47
CA GLN A 160 2.08 10.70 -14.45
C GLN A 160 2.70 10.81 -15.85
N ILE A 161 2.19 10.06 -16.82
CA ILE A 161 2.75 10.03 -18.18
C ILE A 161 2.31 11.28 -18.96
N LEU A 162 1.01 11.58 -18.96
CA LEU A 162 0.44 12.71 -19.72
C LEU A 162 0.84 14.07 -19.15
N SER A 163 1.17 14.15 -17.85
CA SER A 163 1.71 15.40 -17.29
C SER A 163 3.08 15.79 -17.85
N ARG A 164 3.81 14.86 -18.49
CA ARG A 164 5.09 15.17 -19.18
C ARG A 164 4.88 15.86 -20.54
N ASP A 165 3.78 15.56 -21.23
CA ASP A 165 3.38 16.20 -22.47
C ASP A 165 1.86 16.41 -22.47
N ARG A 166 1.45 17.59 -21.99
CA ARG A 166 0.03 17.93 -21.80
C ARG A 166 -0.75 18.02 -23.11
N ASN A 167 -0.07 18.13 -24.25
CA ASN A 167 -0.70 18.26 -25.56
C ASN A 167 -1.01 16.90 -26.21
N PHE A 168 -0.43 15.81 -25.70
CA PHE A 168 -0.60 14.48 -26.30
C PHE A 168 -2.04 13.96 -26.21
N ALA A 169 -2.69 14.11 -25.05
CA ALA A 169 -4.08 13.70 -24.83
C ALA A 169 -4.74 14.55 -23.72
N PRO A 170 -5.14 15.80 -24.02
CA PRO A 170 -5.60 16.75 -23.01
C PRO A 170 -6.90 16.33 -22.31
N GLU A 171 -7.80 15.63 -23.01
CA GLU A 171 -9.06 15.14 -22.42
C GLU A 171 -8.80 14.06 -21.36
N LEU A 172 -7.90 13.11 -21.67
CA LEU A 172 -7.54 12.04 -20.75
C LEU A 172 -6.77 12.58 -19.54
N LEU A 173 -5.91 13.58 -19.75
CA LEU A 173 -5.24 14.30 -18.67
C LEU A 173 -6.26 15.05 -17.79
N GLY A 174 -7.22 15.75 -18.38
CA GLY A 174 -8.26 16.46 -17.65
C GLY A 174 -9.09 15.52 -16.77
N LEU A 175 -9.43 14.33 -17.26
CA LEU A 175 -10.08 13.29 -16.45
C LEU A 175 -9.18 12.81 -15.30
N ALA A 176 -7.90 12.57 -15.57
CA ALA A 176 -6.96 12.11 -14.55
C ALA A 176 -6.70 13.18 -13.47
N GLU A 177 -6.65 14.46 -13.84
CA GLU A 177 -6.54 15.60 -12.92
C GLU A 177 -7.83 15.78 -12.11
N TRP A 178 -9.00 15.65 -12.74
CA TRP A 178 -10.30 15.76 -12.06
C TRP A 178 -10.47 14.75 -10.93
N THR A 179 -9.97 13.53 -11.10
CA THR A 179 -10.02 12.51 -10.04
C THR A 179 -9.01 12.75 -8.91
N HIS A 180 -8.04 13.65 -9.07
CA HIS A 180 -7.00 13.91 -8.08
C HIS A 180 -7.42 15.04 -7.12
N PRO A 181 -7.33 14.90 -5.77
CA PRO A 181 -6.87 13.74 -5.00
C PRO A 181 -7.98 12.79 -4.56
N GLY A 182 -9.22 13.01 -5.00
CA GLY A 182 -10.38 12.23 -4.58
C GLY A 182 -10.19 10.70 -4.71
N ILE A 183 -9.45 10.26 -5.73
CA ILE A 183 -9.12 8.85 -5.95
C ILE A 183 -8.32 8.23 -4.80
N GLY A 184 -7.63 9.03 -3.98
CA GLY A 184 -6.97 8.56 -2.77
C GLY A 184 -7.95 8.03 -1.71
N PHE A 185 -9.15 8.62 -1.61
CA PHE A 185 -10.19 8.08 -0.73
C PHE A 185 -10.71 6.74 -1.25
N ALA A 186 -10.85 6.60 -2.57
CA ALA A 186 -11.23 5.33 -3.19
C ALA A 186 -10.17 4.24 -2.91
N VAL A 187 -8.88 4.58 -2.99
CA VAL A 187 -7.77 3.67 -2.61
C VAL A 187 -7.90 3.20 -1.16
N VAL A 188 -8.13 4.14 -0.22
CA VAL A 188 -8.27 3.80 1.20
C VAL A 188 -9.50 2.92 1.43
N LEU A 189 -10.65 3.28 0.85
CA LEU A 189 -11.86 2.49 0.94
C LEU A 189 -11.65 1.07 0.39
N LEU A 190 -11.04 0.96 -0.79
CA LEU A 190 -10.75 -0.32 -1.42
C LEU A 190 -9.82 -1.17 -0.56
N ALA A 191 -8.79 -0.57 0.02
CA ALA A 191 -7.89 -1.26 0.96
C ALA A 191 -8.63 -1.78 2.19
N MET A 192 -9.57 -1.00 2.73
CA MET A 192 -10.42 -1.44 3.84
C MET A 192 -11.36 -2.59 3.46
N VAL A 193 -11.91 -2.59 2.24
CA VAL A 193 -12.72 -3.71 1.72
C VAL A 193 -11.86 -4.97 1.58
N TYR A 194 -10.66 -4.86 1.02
CA TYR A 194 -9.71 -5.98 0.94
C TYR A 194 -9.32 -6.53 2.30
N LEU A 195 -9.09 -5.64 3.28
CA LEU A 195 -8.80 -6.02 4.66
C LEU A 195 -9.99 -6.74 5.31
N PHE A 196 -11.21 -6.22 5.12
CA PHE A 196 -12.41 -6.87 5.62
C PHE A 196 -12.58 -8.26 5.00
N LEU A 197 -12.47 -8.40 3.69
CA LEU A 197 -12.61 -9.70 3.01
C LEU A 197 -11.51 -10.69 3.41
N ALA A 198 -10.30 -10.21 3.66
CA ALA A 198 -9.22 -11.03 4.18
C ALA A 198 -9.55 -11.54 5.60
N MET A 199 -10.11 -10.71 6.48
CA MET A 199 -10.39 -11.10 7.87
C MET A 199 -11.75 -11.78 8.08
N ALA A 200 -12.69 -11.62 7.15
CA ALA A 200 -14.05 -12.13 7.29
C ALA A 200 -14.07 -13.66 7.40
N PRO A 201 -14.74 -14.22 8.43
CA PRO A 201 -14.91 -15.66 8.53
C PRO A 201 -15.61 -16.22 7.29
N SER A 202 -15.15 -17.38 6.81
CA SER A 202 -15.90 -18.11 5.81
C SER A 202 -17.25 -18.57 6.37
N PRO A 203 -18.36 -18.41 5.60
CA PRO A 203 -19.62 -19.03 5.97
C PRO A 203 -19.42 -20.53 6.17
N LYS A 204 -19.94 -21.10 7.26
CA LYS A 204 -19.96 -22.56 7.42
C LYS A 204 -20.69 -23.15 6.21
N ARG A 205 -20.02 -24.00 5.43
CA ARG A 205 -20.71 -24.88 4.48
C ARG A 205 -21.65 -25.75 5.33
N SER A 206 -22.94 -25.45 5.31
CA SER A 206 -23.96 -26.41 5.76
C SER A 206 -23.90 -27.58 4.78
N GLY A 207 -23.27 -28.66 5.22
CA GLY A 207 -23.40 -29.97 4.57
C GLY A 207 -24.77 -30.55 4.83
#